data_AF-A0A9E3Y985-F1
#
_entry.id   AF-A0A9E3Y985-F1
#
_cell.length_a   1.000
_cell.length_b   1.000
_cell.length_c   1.000
_cell.angle_alpha   90.00
_cell.angle_beta   90.00
_cell.angle_gamma   90.00
#
_symmetry.space_group_name_H-M   'P 1'
#
loop_
_entity.id
_entity.type
_entity.pdbx_description
1 polymer ?
#
loop_
_entity_poly.entity_id
_entity_poly.type
_entity_poly.pdbx_seq_one_letter_code
_entity_poly.pdbx_strand_id
1 'polypeptide(L)'
;MGRRGLRLVYTVPEAAELLGIGRSTAYEYVASGEIATVRIGSRLVVTRPALTQLLGVEPPLPAEMDAVRAALRTSAATSSSASKRPTPSSDASQERLPFTA
;
A
#
# COMPACT_ATOMS: atom_id res chain seq x y z
N MET A 1 -7.14 2.45 -1.05
CA MET A 1 -5.83 3.16 -1.08
C MET A 1 -4.71 2.13 -1.24
N GLY A 2 -4.26 1.87 -2.47
CA GLY A 2 -3.34 0.77 -2.78
C GLY A 2 -1.87 1.08 -2.53
N ARG A 3 -1.17 0.17 -1.83
CA ARG A 3 0.28 -0.13 -1.88
C ARG A 3 1.32 1.02 -1.91
N ARG A 4 1.01 2.23 -1.44
CA ARG A 4 1.97 3.38 -1.44
C ARG A 4 3.17 3.22 -0.49
N GLY A 5 3.10 2.31 0.49
CA GLY A 5 4.23 2.00 1.39
C GLY A 5 5.37 1.20 0.77
N LEU A 6 5.23 0.72 -0.48
CA LEU A 6 6.23 -0.11 -1.17
C LEU A 6 7.00 0.63 -2.28
N ARG A 7 6.67 1.89 -2.56
CA ARG A 7 7.38 2.65 -3.59
C ARG A 7 8.73 3.10 -3.06
N LEU A 8 9.77 2.93 -3.88
CA LEU A 8 11.13 3.38 -3.57
C LEU A 8 11.35 4.84 -3.97
N VAL A 9 10.50 5.35 -4.85
CA VAL A 9 10.61 6.69 -5.44
C VAL A 9 9.24 7.33 -5.52
N TYR A 10 9.24 8.63 -5.27
CA TYR A 10 8.08 9.51 -5.23
C TYR A 10 8.34 10.72 -6.12
N THR A 11 7.30 11.24 -6.74
CA THR A 11 7.39 12.58 -7.35
C THR A 11 7.43 13.65 -6.26
N VAL A 12 7.86 14.88 -6.58
CA VAL A 12 7.82 16.01 -5.63
C VAL A 12 6.43 16.23 -4.99
N PRO A 13 5.31 16.24 -5.74
CA PRO A 13 3.99 16.37 -5.11
C PRO A 13 3.62 15.16 -4.23
N GLU A 14 3.99 13.94 -4.60
CA GLU A 14 3.77 12.77 -3.73
C GLU A 14 4.61 12.86 -2.44
N ALA A 15 5.83 13.37 -2.53
CA ALA A 15 6.67 13.62 -1.35
C ALA A 15 6.06 14.70 -0.45
N ALA A 16 5.48 15.75 -1.04
CA ALA A 16 4.76 16.79 -0.29
C ALA A 16 3.58 16.21 0.51
N GLU A 17 2.79 15.34 -0.12
CA GLU A 17 1.69 14.62 0.55
C GLU A 17 2.19 13.73 1.69
N LEU A 18 3.33 13.05 1.51
CA LEU A 18 3.93 12.20 2.55
C LEU A 18 4.49 12.99 3.73
N LEU A 19 5.07 14.16 3.46
CA LEU A 19 5.64 15.05 4.47
C LEU A 19 4.57 15.95 5.14
N GLY A 20 3.36 16.02 4.57
CA GLY A 20 2.30 16.91 5.07
C GLY A 20 2.56 18.40 4.79
N ILE A 21 3.33 18.72 3.75
CA ILE A 21 3.67 20.09 3.35
C ILE A 21 2.98 20.50 2.04
N GLY A 22 2.90 21.81 1.79
CA GLY A 22 2.41 22.34 0.52
C GLY A 22 3.33 21.97 -0.65
N ARG A 23 2.75 21.83 -1.86
CA ARG A 23 3.52 21.54 -3.09
C ARG A 23 4.59 22.61 -3.37
N SER A 24 4.28 23.88 -3.15
CA SER A 24 5.23 24.99 -3.35
C SER A 24 6.45 24.84 -2.43
N THR A 25 6.20 24.61 -1.13
CA THR A 25 7.25 24.38 -0.13
C THR A 25 8.10 23.16 -0.48
N ALA A 26 7.50 22.08 -0.99
CA ALA A 26 8.25 20.91 -1.43
C ALA A 26 9.19 21.24 -2.62
N TYR A 27 8.76 22.04 -3.59
CA TYR A 27 9.62 22.49 -4.68
C TYR A 27 10.72 23.44 -4.20
N GLU A 28 10.44 24.31 -3.23
CA GLU A 28 11.45 25.17 -2.60
C GLU A 28 12.54 24.34 -1.92
N TYR A 29 12.18 23.31 -1.14
CA TYR A 29 13.15 22.43 -0.50
C TYR A 29 13.94 21.57 -1.49
N VAL A 30 13.34 21.20 -2.62
CA VAL A 30 14.06 20.53 -3.71
C VAL A 30 15.05 21.49 -4.38
N ALA A 31 14.66 22.75 -4.57
CA ALA A 31 15.51 23.78 -5.16
C ALA A 31 16.64 24.22 -4.22
N SER A 32 16.38 24.28 -2.90
CA SER A 32 17.40 24.56 -1.88
C SER A 32 18.34 23.39 -1.63
N GLY A 33 17.95 22.18 -2.06
CA GLY A 33 18.71 20.94 -1.87
C GLY A 33 18.50 20.28 -0.52
N GLU A 34 17.58 20.77 0.32
CA GLU A 34 17.18 20.13 1.58
C GLU A 34 16.50 18.77 1.33
N ILE A 35 15.62 18.70 0.33
CA ILE A 35 15.08 17.42 -0.13
C ILE A 35 15.97 16.87 -1.23
N ALA A 36 16.75 15.84 -0.92
CA ALA A 36 17.60 15.18 -1.90
C ALA A 36 16.77 14.50 -3.00
N THR A 37 17.09 14.81 -4.25
CA THR A 37 16.40 14.29 -5.43
C THR A 37 17.35 13.56 -6.37
N VAL A 38 16.80 12.62 -7.14
CA VAL A 38 17.53 11.85 -8.15
C VAL A 38 16.83 12.08 -9.49
N ARG A 39 17.62 12.31 -10.54
CA ARG A 39 17.09 12.41 -11.90
C ARG A 39 17.17 11.05 -12.58
N ILE A 40 16.00 10.48 -12.87
CA ILE A 40 15.87 9.21 -13.58
C ILE A 40 15.33 9.50 -14.97
N GLY A 41 16.23 9.48 -15.96
CA GLY A 41 15.93 9.91 -17.33
C GLY A 41 15.48 11.37 -17.37
N SER A 42 14.24 11.61 -17.83
CA SER A 42 13.64 12.95 -17.89
C SER A 42 12.90 13.38 -16.61
N ARG A 43 12.82 12.50 -15.60
CA ARG A 43 12.00 12.73 -14.40
C ARG A 43 12.87 13.05 -13.19
N LEU A 44 12.46 14.06 -12.44
CA LEU A 44 13.03 14.40 -11.14
C LEU A 44 12.17 13.75 -10.04
N VAL A 45 12.79 12.88 -9.24
CA VAL A 45 12.09 12.07 -8.24
C VAL A 45 12.80 12.14 -6.89
N VAL A 46 12.03 12.05 -5.82
CA VAL A 46 12.50 11.96 -4.45
C VAL A 46 12.58 10.50 -4.06
N THR A 47 13.72 10.05 -3.57
CA THR A 47 13.88 8.66 -3.12
C THR A 47 13.34 8.51 -1.69
N ARG A 48 12.78 7.35 -1.36
CA ARG A 48 12.41 7.02 0.02
C ARG A 48 13.59 7.20 1.00
N PRO A 49 14.82 6.71 0.74
CA PRO A 49 15.95 6.93 1.63
C PRO A 49 16.24 8.43 1.84
N ALA A 50 16.12 9.28 0.81
CA ALA A 50 16.28 10.73 0.97
C ALA A 50 15.28 11.32 1.98
N LEU A 51 14.00 10.94 1.89
CA LEU A 51 12.99 11.38 2.87
C LEU A 51 13.28 10.85 4.27
N THR A 52 13.73 9.61 4.36
CA THR A 52 13.98 8.94 5.65
C THR A 52 15.20 9.57 6.34
N GLN A 53 16.25 9.89 5.58
CA GLN A 53 17.42 10.65 6.04
C GLN A 53 17.05 12.08 6.47
N LEU A 54 16.22 12.79 5.70
CA LEU A 54 15.75 14.13 6.05
C LEU A 54 15.05 14.16 7.41
N LEU A 55 14.25 13.13 7.71
CA LEU A 55 13.52 13.01 8.96
C LEU A 55 14.37 12.45 10.12
N GLY A 56 15.62 12.03 9.85
CA GLY A 56 16.48 11.39 10.85
C GLY A 56 15.94 10.04 11.35
N VAL A 57 15.01 9.43 10.62
CA VAL A 57 14.49 8.10 10.94
C VAL A 57 15.39 7.10 10.24
N GLU A 58 16.01 6.18 10.97
CA GLU A 58 16.75 5.10 10.34
C GLU A 58 15.75 4.08 9.78
N PRO A 59 15.82 3.72 8.48
CA PRO A 59 14.95 2.67 7.99
C PRO A 59 15.33 1.36 8.69
N PRO A 60 14.35 0.55 9.12
CA PRO A 60 14.65 -0.73 9.75
C PRO A 60 15.53 -1.56 8.82
N LEU A 61 16.49 -2.28 9.39
CA LEU A 61 17.53 -2.97 8.64
C LEU A 61 16.89 -3.88 7.57
N PRO A 62 17.53 -4.09 6.40
CA PRO A 62 16.92 -4.81 5.27
C PRO A 62 16.32 -6.17 5.67
N ALA A 63 16.97 -6.89 6.60
CA ALA A 63 16.48 -8.15 7.15
C ALA A 63 15.16 -8.01 7.94
N GLU A 64 15.00 -6.94 8.72
CA GLU A 64 13.76 -6.64 9.44
C GLU A 64 12.64 -6.32 8.45
N MET A 65 12.95 -5.59 7.39
CA MET A 65 11.99 -5.29 6.32
C MET A 65 11.53 -6.57 5.59
N ASP A 66 12.45 -7.51 5.35
CA ASP A 66 12.14 -8.81 4.72
C ASP A 66 11.33 -9.72 5.64
N ALA A 67 11.59 -9.68 6.95
CA ALA A 67 10.77 -10.34 7.96
C ALA A 67 9.36 -9.73 8.04
N VAL A 68 9.24 -8.39 8.03
CA VAL A 68 7.94 -7.69 7.97
C VAL A 68 7.19 -8.07 6.69
N ARG A 69 7.87 -8.14 5.53
CA ARG A 69 7.28 -8.60 4.26
C ARG A 69 6.86 -10.07 4.30
N ALA A 70 7.62 -10.93 4.97
CA ALA A 70 7.26 -12.33 5.19
C ALA A 70 6.02 -12.43 6.10
N ALA A 71 6.00 -11.70 7.21
CA ALA A 71 4.88 -11.64 8.15
C ALA A 71 3.59 -11.09 7.50
N LEU A 72 3.68 -10.05 6.68
CA LEU A 72 2.54 -9.50 5.92
C LEU A 72 2.01 -10.47 4.86
N ARG A 73 2.85 -11.35 4.29
CA ARG A 73 2.41 -12.42 3.37
C ARG A 73 1.69 -13.54 4.13
N THR A 74 2.17 -13.89 5.32
CA THR A 74 1.56 -14.92 6.16
C THR A 74 0.22 -14.47 6.74
N SER A 75 0.06 -13.19 7.09
CA SER A 75 -1.19 -12.65 7.63
C SER A 75 -2.27 -12.36 6.58
N ALA A 76 -1.90 -12.18 5.31
CA ALA A 76 -2.86 -12.01 4.21
C ALA A 76 -3.57 -13.31 3.80
N ALA A 77 -3.05 -14.49 4.19
CA ALA A 77 -3.71 -15.77 3.93
C ALA A 77 -4.93 -16.02 4.83
N THR A 78 -5.05 -15.35 5.98
CA THR A 78 -6.09 -15.64 6.98
C THR A 78 -7.36 -14.80 6.82
N SER A 79 -7.35 -13.69 6.05
CA SER A 79 -8.54 -12.86 5.86
C SER A 79 -9.25 -13.05 4.51
N SER A 80 -8.77 -13.93 3.63
CA SER A 80 -9.42 -14.23 2.34
C SER A 80 -10.17 -15.58 2.33
N SER A 81 -10.43 -16.17 3.49
CA SER A 81 -11.26 -17.38 3.66
C SER A 81 -12.51 -17.11 4.51
N ALA A 82 -13.13 -15.94 4.36
CA ALA A 82 -14.44 -15.65 4.95
C ALA A 82 -15.24 -14.63 4.12
N SER A 83 -15.49 -14.94 2.84
CA SER A 83 -16.61 -14.33 2.10
C SER A 83 -17.26 -15.35 1.16
N LYS A 84 -17.60 -16.52 1.69
CA LYS A 84 -18.71 -17.31 1.16
C LYS A 84 -19.89 -17.00 2.08
N ARG A 85 -20.66 -15.98 1.72
CA ARG A 85 -21.99 -15.75 2.30
C ARG A 85 -22.76 -17.08 2.12
N PRO A 86 -23.24 -17.76 3.16
CA PRO A 86 -24.24 -18.80 2.94
C PRO A 86 -25.47 -18.06 2.44
N THR A 87 -25.84 -18.29 1.19
CA THR A 87 -27.18 -17.98 0.71
C THR A 87 -28.13 -18.98 1.36
N PRO A 88 -29.08 -18.57 2.23
CA PRO A 88 -30.22 -19.42 2.53
C PRO A 88 -31.21 -19.27 1.37
N SER A 89 -30.92 -19.90 0.24
CA SER A 89 -31.87 -19.94 -0.87
C SER A 89 -31.61 -21.16 -1.73
N SER A 90 -32.20 -22.29 -1.37
CA SER A 90 -32.89 -23.20 -2.30
C SER A 90 -33.14 -24.54 -1.62
N ASP A 91 -34.05 -24.58 -0.65
CA ASP A 91 -34.72 -25.83 -0.27
C ASP A 91 -36.14 -25.84 -0.84
N ALA A 92 -36.21 -25.52 -2.13
CA ALA A 92 -37.44 -25.54 -2.92
C ALA A 92 -37.27 -26.57 -4.03
N SER A 93 -37.07 -27.84 -3.68
CA SER A 93 -37.20 -28.99 -4.59
C SER A 93 -37.06 -30.31 -3.83
N GLN A 94 -38.15 -30.77 -3.20
CA GLN A 94 -38.49 -32.18 -2.90
C GLN A 94 -39.82 -32.13 -2.13
N GLU A 95 -40.91 -32.81 -2.47
CA GLU A 95 -41.20 -33.77 -3.51
C GLU A 95 -42.64 -33.58 -3.96
N ARG A 96 -42.87 -33.75 -5.26
CA ARG A 96 -44.15 -34.25 -5.75
C ARG A 96 -44.32 -35.66 -5.19
N LEU A 97 -45.47 -35.98 -4.64
CA LEU A 97 -46.13 -37.24 -4.98
C LEU A 97 -47.65 -37.03 -5.10
N PRO A 98 -48.30 -37.67 -6.10
CA PRO A 98 -49.75 -37.69 -6.27
C PRO A 98 -50.37 -38.83 -5.43
N PHE A 99 -51.68 -39.05 -5.61
CA PHE A 99 -52.47 -40.26 -5.29
C PHE A 99 -53.53 -40.02 -4.18
N THR A 100 -54.77 -39.65 -4.55
CA THR A 100 -55.96 -40.49 -4.85
C THR A 100 -56.63 -41.11 -3.62
N ALA A 101 -57.88 -40.70 -3.33
CA ALA A 101 -59.07 -41.54 -3.12
C ALA A 101 -60.32 -40.65 -3.11
#